data_AF-A0A6A7LGE9-F1
#
_entry.id   AF-A0A6A7LGE9-F1
#
_cell.length_a   1.000
_cell.length_b   1.000
_cell.length_c   1.000
_cell.angle_alpha   90.00
_cell.angle_beta   90.00
_cell.angle_gamma   90.00
#
_symmetry.space_group_name_H-M   'P 1'
#
loop_
_entity.id
_entity.type
_entity.pdbx_description
1 polymer ?
#
loop_
_entity_poly.entity_id
_entity_poly.type
_entity_poly.pdbx_seq_one_letter_code
_entity_poly.pdbx_strand_id
1 'polypeptide(L)'
;MQAFGVGGLEWVFIIIIVVVLFFGVKKIPEIARSVGRASSEYQKAKIQAKQELNQMNAKDGIDKPTIDREKLESIADTLGIDSTNKNDAELREAIDLAISKERHKV
;
A
#
# COMPACT_ATOMS: atom_id res chain seq x y z
N MET A 1 -1.90 -29.55 40.46
CA MET A 1 -2.97 -28.78 39.80
C MET A 1 -2.68 -28.75 38.30
N GLN A 2 -3.24 -29.68 37.53
CA GLN A 2 -3.25 -29.61 36.07
C GLN A 2 -4.46 -28.76 35.67
N ALA A 3 -4.31 -27.44 35.71
CA ALA A 3 -5.14 -26.58 34.85
C ALA A 3 -4.49 -26.63 33.45
N PHE A 4 -5.27 -26.56 32.38
CA PHE A 4 -4.82 -26.51 30.98
C PHE A 4 -4.55 -27.86 30.27
N GLY A 5 -5.05 -28.98 30.81
CA GLY A 5 -4.86 -30.32 30.21
C GLY A 5 -5.68 -30.63 28.95
N VAL A 6 -6.60 -29.75 28.51
CA VAL A 6 -7.37 -29.91 27.26
C VAL A 6 -7.53 -28.54 26.58
N GLY A 7 -7.08 -28.47 25.33
CA GLY A 7 -7.60 -27.63 24.24
C GLY A 7 -7.84 -26.13 24.48
N GLY A 8 -6.89 -25.27 24.08
CA GLY A 8 -7.17 -23.84 23.84
C GLY A 8 -8.36 -23.57 22.90
N LEU A 9 -8.76 -24.57 22.08
CA LEU A 9 -9.98 -24.54 21.28
C LEU A 9 -11.28 -24.42 22.12
N GLU A 10 -11.34 -25.01 23.32
CA GLU A 10 -12.51 -24.92 24.19
C GLU A 10 -12.76 -23.47 24.64
N TRP A 11 -11.68 -22.75 24.99
CA TRP A 11 -11.75 -21.32 25.34
C TRP A 11 -12.20 -20.46 24.16
N VAL A 12 -11.76 -20.78 22.94
CA VAL A 12 -12.21 -20.08 21.73
C VAL A 12 -13.72 -20.26 21.53
N PHE A 13 -14.25 -21.47 21.70
CA PHE A 13 -15.69 -21.71 21.60
C PHE A 13 -16.49 -20.95 22.67
N ILE A 14 -16.00 -20.92 23.91
CA ILE A 14 -16.64 -20.15 24.99
C ILE A 14 -16.72 -18.66 24.63
N ILE A 15 -15.63 -18.07 24.13
CA ILE A 15 -15.61 -16.67 23.72
C ILE A 15 -16.60 -16.41 22.58
N ILE A 16 -16.64 -17.29 21.58
CA ILE A 16 -17.59 -17.16 20.45
C ILE A 16 -19.03 -17.22 20.94
N ILE A 17 -19.36 -18.15 21.84
CA ILE A 17 -20.71 -18.29 22.41
C ILE A 17 -21.09 -17.02 23.17
N VAL A 18 -20.20 -16.50 24.02
CA VAL A 18 -20.43 -15.26 24.76
C VAL A 18 -20.71 -14.11 23.79
N VAL A 19 -19.85 -13.90 22.79
CA VAL A 19 -20.05 -12.85 21.77
C VAL A 19 -21.39 -13.01 21.05
N VAL A 20 -21.75 -14.23 20.67
CA VAL A 20 -23.03 -14.53 20.01
C VAL A 20 -24.23 -14.29 20.92
N LEU A 21 -24.13 -14.53 22.23
CA LEU A 21 -25.23 -14.26 23.17
C LEU A 21 -25.46 -12.76 23.37
N PHE A 22 -24.38 -11.98 23.49
CA PHE A 22 -24.48 -10.53 23.69
C PHE A 22 -24.89 -9.79 22.41
N PHE A 23 -24.30 -10.15 21.26
CA PHE A 23 -24.53 -9.44 19.99
C PHE A 23 -25.57 -10.12 19.10
N GLY A 24 -25.88 -11.40 19.34
CA GLY A 24 -26.77 -12.19 18.51
C GLY A 24 -26.10 -12.71 17.23
N VAL A 25 -26.52 -13.90 16.77
CA VAL A 25 -26.04 -14.50 15.50
C VAL A 25 -26.32 -13.63 14.26
N LYS A 26 -27.33 -12.74 14.33
CA LYS A 26 -27.74 -11.88 13.20
C LYS A 26 -26.78 -10.72 12.95
N LYS A 27 -25.99 -10.29 13.94
CA LYS A 27 -25.09 -9.13 13.79
C LYS A 27 -23.85 -9.43 12.97
N ILE A 28 -23.31 -10.65 13.04
CA ILE A 28 -22.16 -11.08 12.23
C ILE A 28 -22.41 -10.92 10.72
N PRO A 29 -23.49 -11.49 10.12
CA PRO A 29 -23.76 -11.32 8.69
C PRO A 29 -24.16 -9.89 8.31
N GLU A 30 -24.73 -9.12 9.24
CA GLU A 30 -25.10 -7.71 9.02
C GLU A 30 -23.86 -6.83 8.86
N ILE A 31 -22.86 -6.98 9.75
CA ILE A 31 -21.58 -6.27 9.67
C ILE A 31 -20.78 -6.71 8.44
N ALA A 32 -20.73 -8.02 8.15
CA ALA A 32 -20.04 -8.50 6.95
C ALA A 32 -20.64 -7.90 5.66
N ARG A 33 -21.96 -7.77 5.58
CA ARG A 33 -22.64 -7.13 4.45
C ARG A 33 -22.38 -5.63 4.37
N SER A 34 -22.41 -4.90 5.49
CA SER A 34 -22.15 -3.45 5.48
C SER A 34 -20.69 -3.14 5.13
N VAL A 35 -19.74 -3.86 5.73
CA VAL A 35 -18.30 -3.76 5.41
C VAL A 35 -18.04 -4.16 3.96
N GLY A 36 -18.67 -5.23 3.47
CA GLY A 36 -18.55 -5.66 2.08
C GLY A 36 -19.06 -4.61 1.09
N ARG A 37 -20.19 -3.95 1.38
CA ARG A 37 -20.71 -2.85 0.56
C ARG A 37 -19.79 -1.63 0.59
N ALA A 38 -19.37 -1.20 1.78
CA ALA A 38 -18.46 -0.07 1.94
C ALA A 38 -17.12 -0.32 1.23
N SER A 39 -16.55 -1.52 1.35
CA SER A 39 -15.34 -1.91 0.63
C SER A 39 -15.54 -1.92 -0.89
N SER A 40 -16.68 -2.44 -1.38
CA SER A 40 -17.01 -2.45 -2.80
C SER A 40 -17.13 -1.03 -3.37
N GLU A 41 -17.84 -0.14 -2.69
CA GLU A 41 -17.99 1.27 -3.09
C GLU A 41 -16.65 2.02 -3.03
N TYR A 42 -15.85 1.79 -1.99
CA TYR A 42 -14.51 2.35 -1.88
C TYR A 42 -13.60 1.91 -3.03
N GLN A 43 -13.61 0.62 -3.39
CA GLN A 43 -12.82 0.12 -4.53
C GLN A 43 -13.29 0.73 -5.85
N LYS A 44 -14.62 0.84 -6.07
CA LYS A 44 -15.17 1.51 -7.26
C LYS A 44 -14.76 2.99 -7.32
N ALA A 45 -14.81 3.70 -6.20
CA ALA A 45 -14.38 5.09 -6.12
C ALA A 45 -12.88 5.23 -6.38
N LYS A 46 -12.05 4.33 -5.82
CA LYS A 46 -10.60 4.31 -6.06
C LYS A 46 -10.26 4.07 -7.53
N ILE A 47 -10.96 3.15 -8.20
CA ILE A 47 -10.78 2.88 -9.63
C ILE A 47 -11.16 4.10 -10.47
N GLN A 48 -12.32 4.70 -10.19
CA GLN A 48 -12.77 5.92 -10.89
C GLN A 48 -11.81 7.07 -10.67
N ALA A 49 -11.40 7.33 -9.43
CA ALA A 49 -10.41 8.36 -9.11
C ALA A 49 -9.08 8.13 -9.85
N LYS A 50 -8.59 6.88 -9.91
CA LYS A 50 -7.37 6.57 -10.68
C LYS A 50 -7.56 6.79 -12.19
N GLN A 51 -8.72 6.44 -12.73
CA GLN A 51 -9.05 6.67 -14.14
C GLN A 51 -9.18 8.16 -14.45
N GLU A 52 -9.79 8.94 -13.56
CA GLU A 52 -9.90 10.39 -13.67
C GLU A 52 -8.53 11.04 -13.60
N LEU A 53 -7.69 10.68 -12.63
CA LEU A 53 -6.32 11.16 -12.55
C LEU A 53 -5.53 10.80 -13.82
N ASN A 54 -5.59 9.55 -14.29
CA ASN A 54 -4.92 9.16 -15.54
C ASN A 54 -5.45 9.93 -16.75
N GLN A 55 -6.75 10.21 -16.81
CA GLN A 55 -7.36 11.00 -17.89
C GLN A 55 -6.99 12.49 -17.80
N MET A 56 -6.86 13.06 -16.60
CA MET A 56 -6.37 14.42 -16.39
C MET A 56 -4.91 14.53 -16.83
N ASN A 57 -4.05 13.59 -16.40
CA ASN A 57 -2.65 13.54 -16.87
C ASN A 57 -2.58 13.38 -18.40
N ALA A 58 -3.46 12.58 -19.00
CA ALA A 58 -3.50 12.41 -20.46
C ALA A 58 -4.11 13.61 -21.22
N LYS A 59 -5.00 14.40 -20.61
CA LYS A 59 -5.66 15.55 -21.24
C LYS A 59 -4.91 16.87 -21.04
N ASP A 60 -4.23 17.06 -19.92
CA ASP A 60 -3.44 18.28 -19.65
C ASP A 60 -1.99 18.19 -20.16
N GLY A 61 -1.59 17.09 -20.81
CA GLY A 61 -0.20 16.93 -21.28
C GLY A 61 0.83 17.02 -20.14
N ILE A 62 0.39 16.80 -18.89
CA ILE A 62 1.29 16.65 -17.76
C ILE A 62 1.78 15.21 -17.82
N ASP A 63 2.84 15.04 -18.59
CA ASP A 63 3.72 13.90 -18.53
C ASP A 63 3.97 13.51 -17.07
N LYS A 64 4.11 12.20 -16.84
CA LYS A 64 4.62 11.57 -15.59
C LYS A 64 5.45 12.57 -14.80
N PRO A 65 5.35 12.67 -13.45
CA PRO A 65 6.12 13.63 -12.66
C PRO A 65 7.56 13.62 -13.16
N THR A 66 7.88 14.59 -14.00
CA THR A 66 9.19 14.79 -14.58
C THR A 66 9.91 15.28 -13.36
N ILE A 67 10.64 14.38 -12.71
CA ILE A 67 11.54 14.77 -11.64
C ILE A 67 12.44 15.79 -12.32
N ASP A 68 12.29 17.05 -11.93
CA ASP A 68 13.03 18.15 -12.53
C ASP A 68 14.51 17.75 -12.56
N ARG A 69 15.21 18.03 -13.66
CA ARG A 69 16.63 17.74 -13.83
C ARG A 69 17.43 18.09 -12.57
N GLU A 70 17.12 19.25 -11.98
CA GLU A 70 17.69 19.76 -10.73
C GLU A 70 17.52 18.80 -9.53
N LYS A 71 16.35 18.15 -9.40
CA LYS A 71 16.14 17.13 -8.37
C LYS A 71 16.93 15.85 -8.66
N LEU A 72 17.02 15.43 -9.92
CA LEU A 72 17.86 14.28 -10.28
C LEU A 72 19.34 14.58 -9.98
N GLU A 73 19.80 15.80 -10.28
CA GLU A 73 21.16 16.25 -10.01
C GLU A 73 21.47 16.32 -8.51
N SER A 74 20.58 16.88 -7.68
CA SER A 74 20.79 16.92 -6.22
C SER A 74 20.85 15.52 -5.58
N ILE A 75 20.03 14.57 -6.07
CA ILE A 75 20.08 13.18 -5.62
C ILE A 75 21.38 12.51 -6.11
N ALA A 76 21.78 12.77 -7.36
CA ALA A 76 23.02 12.26 -7.94
C ALA A 76 24.25 12.75 -7.17
N ASP A 77 24.32 14.04 -6.85
CA ASP A 77 25.40 14.65 -6.05
C ASP A 77 25.49 14.01 -4.66
N THR A 78 24.33 13.78 -4.02
CA THR A 78 24.27 13.11 -2.71
C THR A 78 24.80 11.68 -2.78
N LEU A 79 24.60 11.00 -3.91
CA LEU A 79 25.05 9.63 -4.16
C LEU A 79 26.43 9.55 -4.82
N GLY A 80 27.07 10.68 -5.12
CA GLY A 80 28.35 10.75 -5.83
C GLY A 80 28.28 10.26 -7.28
N ILE A 81 27.14 10.42 -7.94
CA ILE A 81 26.91 10.01 -9.33
C ILE A 81 27.18 11.20 -10.26
N ASP A 82 28.06 11.02 -11.25
CA ASP A 82 28.27 12.04 -12.30
C ASP A 82 27.02 12.21 -13.17
N SER A 83 26.51 13.45 -13.22
CA SER A 83 25.32 13.89 -13.97
C SER A 83 25.67 14.59 -15.30
N THR A 84 26.93 14.99 -15.51
CA THR A 84 27.39 15.85 -16.60
C THR A 84 27.20 15.24 -17.99
N ASN A 85 27.34 13.92 -18.11
CA ASN A 85 27.22 13.19 -19.38
C ASN A 85 25.97 12.30 -19.48
N LYS A 86 24.95 12.51 -18.63
CA LYS A 86 23.74 11.68 -18.63
C LYS A 86 22.50 12.46 -19.04
N ASN A 87 21.63 11.82 -19.81
CA ASN A 87 20.26 12.30 -20.01
C ASN A 87 19.38 11.93 -18.79
N ASP A 88 18.19 12.51 -18.71
CA ASP A 88 17.34 12.40 -17.52
C ASP A 88 16.89 10.95 -17.23
N ALA A 89 16.75 10.12 -18.27
CA ALA A 89 16.41 8.71 -18.13
C ALA A 89 17.60 7.90 -17.57
N GLU A 90 18.80 8.12 -18.11
CA GLU A 90 20.05 7.47 -17.67
C GLU A 90 20.46 7.91 -16.26
N LEU A 91 20.29 9.19 -15.93
CA LEU A 91 20.59 9.72 -14.60
C LEU A 91 19.67 9.09 -13.55
N ARG A 92 18.39 8.95 -13.87
CA ARG A 92 17.40 8.28 -13.02
C ARG A 92 17.72 6.80 -12.83
N GLU A 93 18.08 6.09 -13.89
CA GLU A 93 18.47 4.68 -13.82
C GLU A 93 19.73 4.50 -12.95
N ALA A 94 20.72 5.38 -13.09
CA ALA A 94 21.92 5.36 -12.26
C ALA A 94 21.61 5.59 -10.78
N ILE A 95 20.68 6.50 -10.46
CA ILE A 95 20.21 6.77 -9.10
C ILE A 95 19.50 5.53 -8.53
N ASP A 96 18.57 4.93 -9.29
CA ASP A 96 17.82 3.74 -8.85
C ASP A 96 18.75 2.54 -8.60
N LEU A 97 19.77 2.36 -9.43
CA LEU A 97 20.80 1.34 -9.25
C LEU A 97 21.66 1.59 -8.01
N ALA A 98 22.04 2.84 -7.73
CA ALA A 98 22.80 3.19 -6.54
C ALA A 98 22.00 2.95 -5.25
N ILE A 99 20.73 3.36 -5.23
CA ILE A 99 19.83 3.17 -4.07
C ILE A 99 19.58 1.68 -3.80
N SER A 100 19.32 0.89 -4.85
CA SER A 100 19.07 -0.55 -4.71
C SER A 100 20.32 -1.31 -4.25
N LYS A 101 21.51 -0.91 -4.71
CA LYS A 101 22.80 -1.48 -4.28
C LYS A 101 23.13 -1.17 -2.81
N GLU A 102 22.85 0.04 -2.34
CA GLU A 102 22.99 0.43 -0.92
C GLU A 102 22.03 -0.35 -0.02
N ARG A 103 20.77 -0.52 -0.42
CA ARG A 103 19.76 -1.25 0.37
C ARG A 103 20.02 -2.75 0.52
N HIS A 104 20.85 -3.34 -0.33
CA HIS A 104 21.17 -4.76 -0.29
C HIS A 104 22.41 -5.10 0.56
N LYS A 105 23.10 -4.09 1.11
CA LYS A 105 24.32 -4.26 1.89
C LYS A 105 24.08 -4.23 3.42
N VAL A 106 22.82 -4.12 3.85
CA VAL A 106 22.39 -4.17 5.27
C VAL A 106 21.78 -5.51 5.63
#